data_AF-A0A1S1YWN5-F1
#
_entry.id   AF-A0A1S1YWN5-F1
#
_cell.length_a   1.000
_cell.length_b   1.000
_cell.length_c   1.000
_cell.angle_alpha   90.00
_cell.angle_beta   90.00
_cell.angle_gamma   90.00
#
_symmetry.space_group_name_H-M   'P 1'
#
loop_
_entity.id
_entity.type
_entity.pdbx_description
1 polymer ?
#
loop_
_entity_poly.entity_id
_entity_poly.type
_entity_poly.pdbx_seq_one_letter_code
_entity_poly.pdbx_strand_id
1 'polypeptide(L)'
;MKAYSILIFLFCLISCNSETYIKLGKDYRKTILQINIDTIDNYKSLYKTIDSLLCDNYESQIQLLIKDKNDNYKITLVNSCSDDILCFKSKNLLFIKNDSIYKYNIGVYDLDSLSSLIISDFTNNGLNSKLSESPHKFVISIAQPNLLDMKIFKERLLKILHSYIQTKIGLENLKIMLDVNTNYKFESIPYEEDSMYLEMDSLLWEFEKTL
;
A
#
# COMPACT_ATOMS: atom_id res chain seq x y z
N MET A 1 -35.79 -8.55 14.75
CA MET A 1 -34.33 -8.84 14.69
C MET A 1 -33.76 -8.93 13.27
N LYS A 2 -34.49 -9.39 12.23
CA LYS A 2 -33.94 -9.50 10.86
C LYS A 2 -33.63 -8.18 10.13
N ALA A 3 -34.31 -7.07 10.48
CA ALA A 3 -34.11 -5.77 9.82
C ALA A 3 -32.77 -5.10 10.18
N TYR A 4 -32.29 -5.28 11.41
CA TYR A 4 -31.02 -4.69 11.87
C TYR A 4 -29.80 -5.32 11.19
N SER A 5 -29.82 -6.63 10.91
CA SER A 5 -28.73 -7.31 10.20
C SER A 5 -28.60 -6.86 8.75
N ILE A 6 -29.71 -6.55 8.07
CA ILE A 6 -29.70 -6.02 6.69
C ILE A 6 -29.18 -4.57 6.68
N LEU A 7 -29.57 -3.76 7.68
CA LEU A 7 -29.08 -2.39 7.80
C LEU A 7 -27.57 -2.31 8.08
N ILE A 8 -27.03 -3.21 8.91
CA ILE A 8 -25.59 -3.29 9.18
C ILE A 8 -24.82 -3.68 7.90
N PHE A 9 -25.35 -4.64 7.14
CA PHE A 9 -24.74 -5.05 5.87
C PHE A 9 -24.77 -3.93 4.80
N LEU A 10 -25.86 -3.18 4.73
CA LEU A 10 -25.97 -1.99 3.88
C LEU A 10 -25.04 -0.85 4.33
N PHE A 11 -24.88 -0.61 5.64
CA PHE A 11 -23.93 0.37 6.15
C PHE A 11 -22.48 0.00 5.80
N CYS A 12 -22.11 -1.29 5.86
CA CYS A 12 -20.78 -1.74 5.42
C CYS A 12 -20.55 -1.54 3.92
N LEU A 13 -21.57 -1.80 3.08
CA LEU A 13 -21.48 -1.59 1.63
C LEU A 13 -21.43 -0.10 1.25
N ILE A 14 -22.08 0.77 2.02
CA ILE A 14 -22.02 2.23 1.80
C ILE A 14 -20.71 2.82 2.36
N SER A 15 -20.09 2.21 3.37
CA SER A 15 -18.90 2.77 4.02
C SER A 15 -17.67 2.93 3.12
N CYS A 16 -17.47 2.05 2.12
CA CYS A 16 -16.43 2.26 1.09
C CYS A 16 -16.97 2.71 -0.29
N ASN A 17 -18.29 2.82 -0.46
CA ASN A 17 -18.91 3.30 -1.72
C ASN A 17 -19.34 4.77 -1.63
N SER A 18 -19.49 5.29 -0.41
CA SER A 18 -19.38 6.71 -0.16
C SER A 18 -17.92 7.08 -0.30
N GLU A 19 -17.65 8.16 -1.02
CA GLU A 19 -16.35 8.78 -1.23
C GLU A 19 -15.67 9.29 0.07
N THR A 20 -15.73 8.53 1.16
CA THR A 20 -14.84 8.71 2.30
C THR A 20 -13.48 8.16 1.92
N TYR A 21 -12.84 8.90 1.01
CA TYR A 21 -11.42 8.81 0.78
C TYR A 21 -10.72 8.89 2.14
N ILE A 22 -9.84 7.95 2.44
CA ILE A 22 -8.71 8.31 3.31
C ILE A 22 -8.03 9.42 2.55
N LYS A 23 -8.21 10.65 3.02
CA LYS A 23 -7.31 11.73 2.64
C LYS A 23 -5.95 11.25 3.14
N LEU A 24 -5.12 10.72 2.24
CA LEU A 24 -3.71 10.47 2.52
C LEU A 24 -3.12 11.84 2.89
N GLY A 25 -3.09 12.11 4.19
CA GLY A 25 -3.10 13.47 4.70
C GLY A 25 -4.45 13.88 5.32
N LYS A 26 -4.84 13.27 6.45
CA LYS A 26 -5.28 14.13 7.57
C LYS A 26 -4.21 15.23 7.66
N ASP A 27 -4.56 16.47 7.96
CA ASP A 27 -3.53 17.47 8.28
C ASP A 27 -2.83 16.96 9.55
N TYR A 28 -1.80 16.11 9.40
CA TYR A 28 -0.98 15.53 10.47
C TYR A 28 -0.09 16.61 11.09
N ARG A 29 -0.60 17.84 11.21
CA ARG A 29 0.17 19.06 11.39
C ARG A 29 0.35 19.44 12.84
N LYS A 30 0.11 18.54 13.81
CA LYS A 30 0.34 18.88 15.22
C LYS A 30 1.52 18.16 15.85
N THR A 31 1.74 16.88 15.55
CA THR A 31 2.78 16.10 16.24
C THR A 31 3.38 15.03 15.32
N ILE A 32 4.71 14.99 15.24
CA ILE A 32 5.47 13.90 14.61
C ILE A 32 6.05 13.03 15.73
N LEU A 33 5.70 11.74 15.73
CA LEU A 33 6.26 10.75 16.64
C LEU A 33 7.29 9.91 15.87
N GLN A 34 8.45 9.69 16.48
CA GLN A 34 9.56 8.99 15.85
C GLN A 34 9.83 7.67 16.56
N ILE A 35 9.93 6.59 15.77
CA ILE A 35 10.27 5.26 16.26
C ILE A 35 11.65 4.90 15.71
N ASN A 36 12.61 4.66 16.60
CA ASN A 36 13.87 4.08 16.20
C ASN A 36 13.69 2.57 15.99
N ILE A 37 13.90 2.11 14.76
CA ILE A 37 13.71 0.69 14.43
C ILE A 37 14.68 -0.23 15.18
N ASP A 38 15.85 0.29 15.56
CA ASP A 38 16.91 -0.45 16.25
C ASP A 38 16.59 -0.71 17.73
N THR A 39 15.55 -0.09 18.28
CA THR A 39 15.12 -0.28 19.69
C THR A 39 13.95 -1.26 19.83
N ILE A 40 13.57 -1.95 18.75
CA ILE A 40 12.44 -2.86 18.70
C ILE A 40 12.93 -4.29 18.51
N ASP A 41 12.28 -5.26 19.16
CA ASP A 41 12.72 -6.65 19.14
C ASP A 41 12.34 -7.40 17.86
N ASN A 42 11.09 -7.27 17.41
CA ASN A 42 10.55 -7.99 16.25
C ASN A 42 9.45 -7.20 15.54
N TYR A 43 9.12 -7.66 14.33
CA TYR A 43 8.15 -7.00 13.44
C TYR A 43 6.77 -6.81 14.10
N LYS A 44 6.28 -7.81 14.85
CA LYS A 44 5.00 -7.70 15.57
C LYS A 44 5.05 -6.64 16.67
N SER A 45 6.16 -6.54 17.41
CA SER A 45 6.35 -5.49 18.40
C SER A 45 6.35 -4.10 17.75
N LEU A 46 7.03 -3.94 16.60
CA LEU A 46 7.00 -2.68 15.85
C LEU A 46 5.58 -2.27 15.48
N TYR A 47 4.82 -3.20 14.88
CA TYR A 47 3.44 -2.94 14.50
C TYR A 47 2.58 -2.53 15.71
N LYS A 48 2.68 -3.24 16.84
CA LYS A 48 1.96 -2.89 18.07
C LYS A 48 2.33 -1.52 18.61
N THR A 49 3.61 -1.15 18.54
CA THR A 49 4.06 0.19 18.94
C THR A 49 3.43 1.26 18.06
N ILE A 50 3.42 1.05 16.73
CA ILE A 50 2.78 1.99 15.79
C ILE A 50 1.28 2.11 16.08
N ASP A 51 0.59 0.98 16.24
CA ASP A 51 -0.84 0.90 16.51
C ASP A 51 -1.20 1.64 17.81
N SER A 52 -0.52 1.33 18.93
CA SER A 52 -0.72 2.05 20.20
C SER A 52 -0.53 3.55 20.06
N LEU A 53 0.56 4.00 19.43
CA LEU A 53 0.82 5.44 19.27
C LEU A 53 -0.24 6.15 18.43
N LEU A 54 -0.77 5.49 17.39
CA LEU A 54 -1.81 6.04 16.53
C LEU A 54 -3.18 6.04 17.21
N CYS A 55 -3.53 4.96 17.92
CA CYS A 55 -4.79 4.84 18.64
C CYS A 55 -4.85 5.71 19.90
N ASP A 56 -3.72 5.97 20.55
CA ASP A 56 -3.62 6.88 21.69
C ASP A 56 -3.56 8.36 21.24
N ASN A 57 -3.13 8.61 20.00
CA ASN A 57 -2.92 9.95 19.47
C ASN A 57 -3.30 10.06 17.98
N TYR A 58 -4.61 10.10 17.73
CA TYR A 58 -5.22 10.11 16.39
C TYR A 58 -4.83 11.29 15.46
N GLU A 59 -4.07 12.27 15.96
CA GLU A 59 -3.58 13.43 15.18
C GLU A 59 -2.08 13.36 14.85
N SER A 60 -1.38 12.28 15.24
CA SER A 60 0.06 12.16 15.05
C SER A 60 0.46 11.52 13.72
N GLN A 61 1.60 11.96 13.18
CA GLN A 61 2.32 11.27 12.10
C GLN A 61 3.42 10.39 12.69
N ILE A 62 3.52 9.14 12.24
CA ILE A 62 4.64 8.27 12.62
C ILE A 62 5.75 8.36 11.57
N GLN A 63 6.99 8.54 12.04
CA GLN A 63 8.20 8.38 11.24
C GLN A 63 9.07 7.25 11.79
N LEU A 64 9.48 6.33 10.92
CA LEU A 64 10.53 5.38 11.24
C LEU A 64 11.90 6.03 11.03
N LEU A 65 12.75 5.94 12.05
CA LEU A 65 14.16 6.29 11.96
C LEU A 65 14.94 5.02 11.62
N ILE A 66 15.66 5.06 10.49
CA ILE A 66 16.46 3.94 10.01
C ILE A 66 17.87 4.43 9.74
N LYS A 67 18.83 3.81 10.42
CA LYS A 67 20.25 4.06 10.21
C LYS A 67 20.85 3.05 9.25
N ASP A 68 21.39 3.53 8.14
CA ASP A 68 22.31 2.80 7.27
C ASP A 68 23.76 3.18 7.60
N LYS A 69 24.75 2.55 6.96
CA LYS A 69 26.18 2.77 7.23
C LYS A 69 26.58 4.25 7.16
N ASN A 70 26.06 4.96 6.17
CA ASN A 70 26.43 6.35 5.89
C ASN A 70 25.27 7.35 6.07
N ASP A 71 24.03 6.87 6.11
CA ASP A 71 22.84 7.71 6.00
C ASP A 71 21.85 7.40 7.14
N ASN A 72 21.03 8.41 7.48
CA ASN A 72 19.90 8.25 8.38
C ASN A 72 18.62 8.62 7.64
N TYR A 73 17.75 7.65 7.45
CA TYR A 73 16.47 7.82 6.78
C TYR A 73 15.37 8.10 7.80
N LYS A 74 14.47 9.00 7.43
CA LYS A 74 13.20 9.26 8.12
C LYS A 74 12.08 8.89 7.17
N ILE A 75 11.34 7.84 7.47
CA ILE A 75 10.30 7.33 6.59
C ILE A 75 8.95 7.59 7.20
N THR A 76 8.12 8.32 6.48
CA THR A 76 6.72 8.53 6.86
C THR A 76 5.93 7.24 6.71
N LEU A 77 5.25 6.85 7.79
CA LEU A 77 4.24 5.81 7.73
C LEU A 77 2.85 6.40 7.49
N VAL A 78 2.04 5.66 6.72
CA VAL A 78 0.62 5.97 6.48
C VAL A 78 -0.31 4.92 7.09
N ASN A 79 0.18 4.23 8.11
CA ASN A 79 -0.62 3.36 8.99
C ASN A 79 -1.77 4.15 9.66
N SER A 80 -2.82 3.43 10.04
CA SER A 80 -3.91 3.93 10.88
C SER A 80 -3.98 3.15 12.18
N CYS A 81 -4.85 3.60 13.10
CA CYS A 81 -5.25 2.77 14.23
C CYS A 81 -5.97 1.52 13.71
N SER A 82 -5.80 0.38 14.37
CA SER A 82 -6.46 -0.89 14.00
C SER A 82 -7.98 -0.87 14.10
N ASP A 83 -8.54 0.06 14.89
CA ASP A 83 -9.99 0.31 14.98
C ASP A 83 -10.51 1.17 13.80
N ASP A 84 -9.63 1.76 13.00
CA ASP A 84 -10.01 2.55 11.82
C ASP A 84 -10.39 1.64 10.64
N ILE A 85 -11.44 2.01 9.90
CA ILE A 85 -11.76 1.40 8.62
C ILE A 85 -10.96 2.10 7.53
N LEU A 86 -10.07 1.36 6.88
CA LEU A 86 -9.26 1.87 5.76
C LEU A 86 -9.81 1.41 4.41
N CYS A 87 -10.21 2.37 3.57
CA CYS A 87 -10.53 2.12 2.17
C CYS A 87 -9.38 2.59 1.27
N PHE A 88 -8.64 1.65 0.69
CA PHE A 88 -7.69 1.91 -0.40
C PHE A 88 -8.17 1.23 -1.68
N LYS A 89 -8.00 1.91 -2.82
CA LYS A 89 -8.13 1.21 -4.11
C LYS A 89 -6.88 0.35 -4.30
N SER A 90 -7.05 -0.97 -4.42
CA SER A 90 -5.95 -1.94 -4.51
C SER A 90 -4.94 -1.63 -5.62
N LYS A 91 -5.38 -1.01 -6.73
CA LYS A 91 -4.50 -0.55 -7.82
C LYS A 91 -3.50 0.54 -7.42
N ASN A 92 -3.73 1.27 -6.33
CA ASN A 92 -2.80 2.29 -5.82
C ASN A 92 -1.73 1.69 -4.88
N LEU A 93 -1.81 0.38 -4.59
CA LEU A 93 -0.88 -0.31 -3.72
C LEU A 93 0.15 -1.10 -4.53
N LEU A 94 1.40 -1.08 -4.08
CA LEU A 94 2.35 -2.18 -4.30
C LEU A 94 2.50 -2.90 -2.98
N PHE A 95 2.13 -4.18 -2.96
CA PHE A 95 2.16 -4.97 -1.75
C PHE A 95 3.39 -5.87 -1.73
N ILE A 96 4.26 -5.70 -0.76
CA ILE A 96 5.49 -6.48 -0.60
C ILE A 96 5.28 -7.45 0.55
N LYS A 97 5.30 -8.75 0.26
CA LYS A 97 5.24 -9.80 1.28
C LYS A 97 6.49 -10.64 1.17
N ASN A 98 7.27 -10.65 2.25
CA ASN A 98 8.62 -11.23 2.27
C ASN A 98 9.50 -10.59 1.19
N ASP A 99 9.84 -11.36 0.15
CA ASP A 99 10.72 -10.97 -0.96
C ASP A 99 9.98 -10.91 -2.31
N SER A 100 8.64 -10.96 -2.29
CA SER A 100 7.78 -10.87 -3.49
C SER A 100 6.91 -9.60 -3.45
N ILE A 101 6.72 -9.01 -4.63
CA ILE A 101 5.84 -7.86 -4.87
C ILE A 101 4.55 -8.36 -5.53
N TYR A 102 3.42 -7.91 -5.03
CA TYR A 102 2.10 -8.21 -5.54
C TYR A 102 1.48 -6.92 -6.05
N LYS A 103 1.03 -6.95 -7.30
CA LYS A 103 0.26 -5.88 -7.92
C LYS A 103 -1.12 -6.39 -8.30
N TYR A 104 -2.14 -5.77 -7.73
CA TYR A 104 -3.53 -6.16 -7.94
C TYR A 104 -3.91 -6.14 -9.43
N ASN A 105 -4.58 -7.20 -9.91
CA ASN A 105 -4.99 -7.41 -11.31
C ASN A 105 -3.88 -7.30 -12.36
N ILE A 106 -2.62 -7.47 -11.93
CA ILE A 106 -1.46 -7.42 -12.80
C ILE A 106 -0.61 -8.67 -12.58
N GLY A 107 -0.18 -8.96 -11.35
CA GLY A 107 0.58 -10.17 -11.08
C GLY A 107 1.50 -10.11 -9.86
N VAL A 108 2.43 -11.07 -9.82
CA VAL A 108 3.45 -11.24 -8.79
C VAL A 108 4.82 -11.06 -9.43
N TYR A 109 5.69 -10.32 -8.76
CA TYR A 109 7.01 -9.94 -9.24
C TYR A 109 8.06 -10.15 -8.16
N ASP A 110 9.31 -10.30 -8.59
CA ASP A 110 10.45 -10.32 -7.67
C ASP A 110 10.81 -8.91 -7.20
N LEU A 111 11.45 -8.82 -6.03
CA LEU A 111 11.83 -7.54 -5.42
C LEU A 111 12.74 -6.67 -6.33
N ASP A 112 13.52 -7.29 -7.21
CA ASP A 112 14.39 -6.58 -8.16
C ASP A 112 13.60 -5.75 -9.18
N SER A 113 12.31 -6.06 -9.40
CA SER A 113 11.41 -5.28 -10.25
C SER A 113 10.79 -4.07 -9.55
N LEU A 114 11.11 -3.82 -8.28
CA LEU A 114 10.43 -2.79 -7.48
C LEU A 114 10.57 -1.38 -8.10
N SER A 115 11.77 -1.01 -8.55
CA SER A 115 12.02 0.33 -9.09
C SER A 115 11.21 0.61 -10.37
N SER A 116 11.14 -0.36 -11.29
CA SER A 116 10.37 -0.23 -12.53
C SER A 116 8.86 -0.18 -12.26
N LEU A 117 8.37 -0.99 -11.32
CA LEU A 117 6.96 -0.97 -10.90
C LEU A 117 6.58 0.37 -10.27
N ILE A 118 7.43 0.92 -9.38
CA ILE A 118 7.22 2.25 -8.78
C ILE A 118 7.14 3.32 -9.88
N ILE A 119 8.08 3.34 -10.83
CA ILE A 119 8.09 4.32 -11.92
C ILE A 119 6.80 4.22 -12.76
N SER A 120 6.39 2.99 -13.10
CA SER A 120 5.16 2.75 -13.85
C SER A 120 3.93 3.31 -13.13
N ASP A 121 3.77 3.01 -11.83
CA ASP A 121 2.66 3.50 -11.02
C ASP A 121 2.68 5.03 -10.85
N PHE A 122 3.83 5.63 -10.57
CA PHE A 122 3.94 7.08 -10.35
C PHE A 122 3.69 7.88 -11.63
N THR A 123 4.19 7.43 -12.77
CA THR A 123 4.04 8.15 -14.04
C THR A 123 2.68 7.96 -14.69
N ASN A 124 1.90 6.96 -14.26
CA ASN A 124 0.62 6.60 -14.86
C ASN A 124 -0.41 7.74 -14.90
N ASN A 125 -0.53 8.53 -13.82
CA ASN A 125 -1.51 9.62 -13.69
C ASN A 125 -2.94 9.25 -14.12
N GLY A 126 -3.36 8.00 -13.91
CA GLY A 126 -4.70 7.52 -14.21
C GLY A 126 -4.94 7.08 -15.66
N LEU A 127 -3.92 7.07 -16.52
CA LEU A 127 -4.05 6.66 -17.92
C LEU A 127 -4.38 5.16 -18.06
N ASN A 128 -3.63 4.31 -17.37
CA ASN A 128 -3.92 2.88 -17.27
C ASN A 128 -4.78 2.63 -16.02
N SER A 129 -5.97 2.06 -16.22
CA SER A 129 -6.93 1.76 -15.16
C SER A 129 -6.45 0.72 -14.14
N LYS A 130 -5.47 -0.11 -14.51
CA LYS A 130 -4.86 -1.15 -13.66
C LYS A 130 -3.73 -0.63 -12.76
N LEU A 131 -3.20 0.56 -13.04
CA LEU A 131 -2.13 1.22 -12.28
C LEU A 131 -2.65 2.33 -11.36
N SER A 132 -1.78 2.89 -10.53
CA SER A 132 -2.11 3.94 -9.58
C SER A 132 -2.74 5.14 -10.28
N GLU A 133 -3.81 5.67 -9.70
CA GLU A 133 -4.54 6.82 -10.27
C GLU A 133 -3.71 8.09 -10.30
N SER A 134 -2.77 8.22 -9.36
CA SER A 134 -1.93 9.40 -9.24
C SER A 134 -0.78 9.16 -8.27
N PRO A 135 0.34 9.89 -8.43
CA PRO A 135 1.47 9.86 -7.50
C PRO A 135 1.08 9.96 -6.03
N HIS A 136 0.20 10.91 -5.69
CA HIS A 136 -0.15 11.18 -4.30
C HIS A 136 -0.98 10.07 -3.63
N LYS A 137 -1.58 9.17 -4.40
CA LYS A 137 -2.35 8.02 -3.89
C LYS A 137 -1.52 6.75 -3.75
N PHE A 138 -0.32 6.72 -4.33
CA PHE A 138 0.53 5.53 -4.32
C PHE A 138 1.06 5.23 -2.92
N VAL A 139 1.00 3.96 -2.52
CA VAL A 139 1.51 3.47 -1.23
C VAL A 139 2.21 2.12 -1.43
N ILE A 140 3.37 1.94 -0.79
CA ILE A 140 4.01 0.64 -0.65
C ILE A 140 3.54 0.03 0.67
N SER A 141 2.79 -1.06 0.59
CA SER A 141 2.40 -1.84 1.76
C SER A 141 3.39 -2.97 1.96
N ILE A 142 3.88 -3.16 3.19
CA ILE A 142 4.89 -4.17 3.51
C ILE A 142 4.34 -5.07 4.58
N ALA A 143 4.46 -6.38 4.36
CA ALA A 143 4.11 -7.39 5.34
C ALA A 143 5.21 -8.44 5.48
N GLN A 144 5.45 -8.84 6.73
CA GLN A 144 6.53 -9.74 7.09
C GLN A 144 6.06 -10.75 8.16
N PRO A 145 6.79 -11.85 8.39
CA PRO A 145 6.47 -12.77 9.46
C PRO A 145 6.48 -12.05 10.81
N ASN A 146 5.49 -12.33 11.66
CA ASN A 146 5.32 -11.63 12.94
C ASN A 146 6.56 -11.67 13.84
N LEU A 147 7.25 -12.81 13.88
CA LEU A 147 8.45 -13.02 14.70
C LEU A 147 9.75 -12.73 13.93
N LEU A 148 9.66 -12.04 12.78
CA LEU A 148 10.85 -11.64 12.04
C LEU A 148 11.69 -10.70 12.91
N ASP A 149 12.96 -11.06 13.04
CA ASP A 149 13.97 -10.27 13.73
C ASP A 149 14.12 -8.88 13.09
N MET A 150 14.23 -7.84 13.93
CA MET A 150 14.26 -6.46 13.44
C MET A 150 15.50 -6.11 12.63
N LYS A 151 16.63 -6.80 12.84
CA LYS A 151 17.81 -6.63 12.00
C LYS A 151 17.53 -7.11 10.57
N ILE A 152 16.88 -8.27 10.43
CA ILE A 152 16.50 -8.81 9.12
C ILE A 152 15.45 -7.92 8.46
N PHE A 153 14.44 -7.47 9.21
CA PHE A 153 13.45 -6.55 8.68
C PHE A 153 14.06 -5.22 8.22
N LYS A 154 14.99 -4.67 9.00
CA LYS A 154 15.73 -3.45 8.66
C LYS A 154 16.52 -3.63 7.36
N GLU A 155 17.22 -4.75 7.18
CA GLU A 155 17.93 -5.05 5.93
C GLU A 155 16.99 -5.12 4.72
N ARG A 156 15.81 -5.74 4.87
CA ARG A 156 14.78 -5.76 3.82
C ARG A 156 14.23 -4.37 3.51
N LEU A 157 13.95 -3.58 4.54
CA LEU A 157 13.44 -2.23 4.38
C LEU A 157 14.47 -1.31 3.70
N LEU A 158 15.76 -1.46 4.02
CA LEU A 158 16.84 -0.76 3.32
C LEU A 158 16.88 -1.10 1.83
N LYS A 159 16.70 -2.38 1.44
CA LYS A 159 16.60 -2.75 0.01
C LYS A 159 15.45 -2.03 -0.69
N ILE A 160 14.27 -2.00 -0.06
CA ILE A 160 13.09 -1.28 -0.59
C ILE A 160 13.38 0.20 -0.75
N LEU A 161 14.03 0.83 0.23
CA LEU A 161 14.42 2.24 0.18
C LEU A 161 15.42 2.51 -0.93
N HIS A 162 16.47 1.70 -1.06
CA HIS A 162 17.46 1.86 -2.11
C HIS A 162 16.83 1.73 -3.50
N SER A 163 15.94 0.75 -3.70
CA SER A 163 15.18 0.62 -4.95
C SER A 163 14.28 1.83 -5.21
N TYR A 164 13.65 2.40 -4.18
CA TYR A 164 12.87 3.63 -4.33
C TYR A 164 13.75 4.83 -4.68
N ILE A 165 14.89 5.01 -4.02
CA ILE A 165 15.82 6.13 -4.27
C ILE A 165 16.31 6.13 -5.72
N GLN A 166 16.55 4.94 -6.30
CA GLN A 166 16.94 4.79 -7.71
C GLN A 166 15.93 5.39 -8.70
N THR A 167 14.65 5.50 -8.32
CA THR A 167 13.60 6.09 -9.17
C THR A 167 13.71 7.61 -9.32
N LYS A 168 14.46 8.29 -8.43
CA LYS A 168 14.60 9.75 -8.37
C LYS A 168 13.29 10.53 -8.14
N ILE A 169 12.24 9.87 -7.65
CA ILE A 169 10.94 10.51 -7.34
C ILE A 169 11.00 11.42 -6.10
N GLY A 170 11.99 11.21 -5.23
CA GLY A 170 12.14 11.96 -3.98
C GLY A 170 11.48 11.26 -2.78
N LEU A 171 12.21 11.09 -1.68
CA LEU A 171 11.75 10.35 -0.50
C LEU A 171 10.56 11.01 0.20
N GLU A 172 10.34 12.31 0.00
CA GLU A 172 9.17 13.04 0.48
C GLU A 172 7.85 12.50 -0.09
N ASN A 173 7.90 11.81 -1.23
CA ASN A 173 6.75 11.18 -1.88
C ASN A 173 6.58 9.70 -1.48
N LEU A 174 7.53 9.13 -0.73
CA LEU A 174 7.44 7.75 -0.27
C LEU A 174 6.43 7.63 0.87
N LYS A 175 5.46 6.73 0.68
CA LYS A 175 4.46 6.37 1.69
C LYS A 175 4.55 4.87 1.93
N ILE A 176 4.90 4.49 3.16
CA ILE A 176 4.95 3.10 3.58
C ILE A 176 3.80 2.80 4.53
N MET A 177 3.13 1.68 4.30
CA MET A 177 2.20 1.09 5.26
C MET A 177 2.76 -0.24 5.73
N LEU A 178 2.86 -0.44 7.04
CA LEU A 178 3.21 -1.75 7.60
C LEU A 178 1.95 -2.54 7.90
N ASP A 179 1.92 -3.81 7.52
CA ASP A 179 0.77 -4.68 7.69
C ASP A 179 1.15 -5.94 8.49
N VAL A 180 0.24 -6.39 9.34
CA VAL A 180 0.33 -7.67 10.06
C VAL A 180 -0.83 -8.54 9.62
N ASN A 181 -0.60 -9.86 9.54
CA ASN A 181 -1.65 -10.84 9.27
C ASN A 181 -2.15 -10.88 7.80
N THR A 182 -1.33 -11.44 6.91
CA THR A 182 -1.65 -11.45 5.47
C THR A 182 -2.30 -12.74 5.03
N ASN A 183 -3.57 -12.89 5.39
CA ASN A 183 -4.50 -13.78 4.69
C ASN A 183 -5.05 -13.14 3.39
N TYR A 184 -4.39 -12.09 2.86
CA TYR A 184 -4.69 -11.59 1.52
C TYR A 184 -4.38 -12.69 0.49
N LYS A 185 -5.44 -13.30 -0.03
CA LYS A 185 -5.36 -14.05 -1.28
C LYS A 185 -5.30 -13.00 -2.39
N PHE A 186 -4.09 -12.68 -2.85
CA PHE A 186 -3.94 -12.12 -4.18
C PHE A 186 -4.31 -13.26 -5.12
N GLU A 187 -5.56 -13.29 -5.57
CA GLU A 187 -5.94 -14.17 -6.66
C GLU A 187 -5.08 -13.73 -7.86
N SER A 188 -4.07 -14.54 -8.17
CA SER A 188 -3.42 -14.48 -9.46
C SER A 188 -4.49 -14.86 -10.47
N ILE A 189 -5.17 -13.87 -11.05
CA ILE A 189 -5.89 -14.12 -12.28
C ILE A 189 -4.79 -14.48 -13.29
N PRO A 190 -4.74 -15.71 -13.81
CA PRO A 190 -3.76 -16.06 -14.83
C PRO A 190 -3.90 -15.06 -15.97
N TYR A 191 -2.76 -14.57 -16.44
CA TYR A 191 -2.67 -13.66 -17.56
C TYR A 191 -3.14 -14.42 -18.81
N GLU A 192 -4.43 -14.40 -19.10
CA GLU A 192 -4.93 -14.71 -20.44
C GLU A 192 -4.70 -13.46 -21.28
N GLU A 193 -3.61 -13.49 -22.04
CA GLU A 193 -3.19 -12.50 -23.02
C GLU A 193 -4.28 -12.22 -24.08
N ASP A 194 -5.33 -13.05 -24.13
CA ASP A 194 -6.45 -13.01 -25.07
C ASP A 194 -7.65 -12.16 -24.63
N SER A 195 -7.77 -11.77 -23.35
CA SER A 195 -8.95 -11.02 -22.87
C SER A 195 -9.03 -9.59 -23.42
N MET A 196 -7.89 -8.96 -23.72
CA MET A 196 -7.85 -7.59 -24.26
C MET A 196 -8.23 -7.56 -25.73
N TYR A 197 -7.90 -8.60 -26.50
CA TYR A 197 -8.29 -8.72 -27.90
C TYR A 197 -9.78 -9.03 -28.03
N LEU A 198 -10.33 -9.89 -27.15
CA LEU A 198 -11.77 -10.21 -27.16
C LEU A 198 -12.67 -9.01 -26.79
N GLU A 199 -12.25 -8.16 -25.84
CA GLU A 199 -13.00 -6.93 -25.51
C GLU A 199 -12.88 -5.86 -26.60
N MET A 200 -11.72 -5.72 -27.24
CA MET A 200 -11.55 -4.80 -28.38
C MET A 200 -12.31 -5.27 -29.62
N ASP A 201 -12.29 -6.56 -29.96
CA ASP A 201 -13.01 -7.12 -31.10
C ASP A 201 -14.53 -7.05 -30.90
N SER A 202 -15.01 -7.24 -29.66
CA SER A 202 -16.40 -7.03 -29.27
C SER A 202 -16.86 -5.57 -29.47
N LEU A 203 -16.04 -4.61 -29.02
CA LEU A 203 -16.33 -3.18 -29.17
C LEU A 203 -16.26 -2.71 -30.63
N LEU A 204 -15.32 -3.24 -31.42
CA LEU A 204 -15.22 -2.95 -32.85
C LEU A 204 -16.42 -3.51 -33.63
N TRP A 205 -16.87 -4.72 -33.29
CA TRP A 205 -18.04 -5.35 -33.91
C TRP A 205 -19.36 -4.59 -33.62
N GLU A 206 -19.51 -4.00 -32.43
CA GLU A 206 -20.69 -3.16 -32.14
C GLU A 206 -20.64 -1.80 -32.85
N PHE A 207 -19.46 -1.22 -33.03
CA PHE A 207 -19.27 0.04 -33.77
C PHE A 207 -19.59 -0.11 -35.26
N GLU A 208 -19.21 -1.23 -35.88
CA GLU A 208 -19.52 -1.52 -37.29
C GLU A 208 -21.02 -1.74 -37.55
N LYS A 209 -21.81 -2.04 -36.52
CA LYS A 209 -23.28 -2.17 -36.62
C LYS A 209 -24.04 -0.86 -36.47
N THR A 210 -23.37 0.21 -36.05
CA THR A 210 -23.99 1.52 -35.81
C THR A 210 -23.71 2.55 -36.90
N LEU A 211 -23.00 2.15 -37.97
CA LEU A 211 -22.81 2.88 -39.23
C LEU A 211 -23.65 2.26 -40.35
#